data_AF-A0A2T3HPI3-F1
#
_entry.id   AF-A0A2T3HPI3-F1
#
_cell.length_a   1.000
_cell.length_b   1.000
_cell.length_c   1.000
_cell.angle_alpha   90.00
_cell.angle_beta   90.00
_cell.angle_gamma   90.00
#
_symmetry.space_group_name_H-M   'P 1'
#
loop_
_entity.id
_entity.type
_entity.pdbx_description
1 polymer ?
#
loop_
_entity_poly.entity_id
_entity_poly.type
_entity_poly.pdbx_seq_one_letter_code
_entity_poly.pdbx_strand_id
1 'polypeptide(L)'
;MKKYVYLLTAFLLWFPGMLGAQELLTLEEAVRISLENNYDIKLTKNAAAISKNNVNPANAGMLPVLTGDMNTGGSRQNTRQTPATGADRVITGARSTNFAYGVNLGWTIFDGFSMFAAYDRLKELEKQGQVNARATVIANIADVISTYYDIVRQEQLLNAADSTLDVSRMRQRIADNKLQLGRGSKLDVLAASVDYNADTSAYLQQKTALANTKVRLNQLLARDLQTRFEVKEQIEIDGTLTYPALEALTEQQNPDIRNAFINKRIAELTLKEVRGQRYPTIAINGGYERSRSTSPTGFNQRFQANGFTYGLTAGLNIFNGFLQRQNERNAKIEISSASLSLEKARQDVKSLLLSAYQNYQNFIELVKLERRNVDIARQNLDITLEKYRLGSIPPLELREAQKNSLDAVSRFVEIEYQAKIAEITLREISGSLDIQ
;
A
#
# COMPACT_ATOMS: atom_id res chain seq x y z
N MET A 1 -67.65 44.75 -34.55
CA MET A 1 -67.49 43.86 -33.39
C MET A 1 -66.32 42.91 -33.63
N LYS A 2 -65.26 43.02 -32.81
CA LYS A 2 -64.24 42.04 -32.34
C LYS A 2 -63.73 40.99 -33.36
N LYS A 3 -62.53 41.12 -33.95
CA LYS A 3 -61.13 40.83 -33.47
C LYS A 3 -60.80 39.35 -33.16
N TYR A 4 -59.94 38.76 -34.01
CA TYR A 4 -58.96 37.68 -33.73
C TYR A 4 -57.81 37.88 -34.76
N VAL A 5 -56.72 38.63 -34.55
CA VAL A 5 -55.52 38.48 -33.70
C VAL A 5 -54.68 37.23 -34.00
N TYR A 6 -53.61 37.47 -34.77
CA TYR A 6 -52.41 36.64 -34.97
C TYR A 6 -51.72 36.31 -33.65
N LEU A 7 -51.17 35.10 -33.50
CA LEU A 7 -50.12 34.82 -32.52
C LEU A 7 -49.24 33.63 -32.95
N LEU A 8 -48.15 33.99 -33.61
CA LEU A 8 -46.93 33.21 -33.76
C LEU A 8 -46.10 33.50 -32.49
N THR A 9 -45.92 32.52 -31.61
CA THR A 9 -44.97 32.63 -30.47
C THR A 9 -44.23 31.32 -30.25
N ALA A 10 -42.91 31.43 -30.30
CA ALA A 10 -41.92 30.46 -29.89
C ALA A 10 -41.80 30.44 -28.35
N PHE A 11 -41.54 29.26 -27.77
CA PHE A 11 -40.81 29.12 -26.50
C PHE A 11 -40.29 27.68 -26.38
N LEU A 12 -39.06 27.41 -26.83
CA LEU A 12 -37.83 27.34 -26.01
C LEU A 12 -37.77 26.15 -25.04
N LEU A 13 -37.10 25.11 -25.54
CA LEU A 13 -36.25 24.13 -24.85
C LEU A 13 -35.92 24.47 -23.39
N TRP A 14 -36.41 23.63 -22.47
CA TRP A 14 -35.87 23.52 -21.12
C TRP A 14 -34.98 22.28 -21.06
N PHE A 15 -33.77 22.41 -21.58
CA PHE A 15 -32.66 21.55 -21.17
C PHE A 15 -32.06 22.19 -19.92
N PRO A 16 -32.13 21.56 -18.73
CA PRO A 16 -31.23 21.95 -17.66
C PRO A 16 -29.83 21.56 -18.13
N GLY A 17 -29.06 22.55 -18.58
CA GLY A 17 -27.63 22.38 -18.65
C GLY A 17 -27.17 21.96 -17.27
N MET A 18 -26.57 20.76 -17.17
CA MET A 18 -25.63 20.46 -16.12
C MET A 18 -24.52 21.51 -16.24
N LEU A 19 -24.73 22.66 -15.61
CA LEU A 19 -23.65 23.45 -15.07
C LEU A 19 -22.96 22.52 -14.08
N GLY A 20 -21.94 21.82 -14.58
CA GLY A 20 -20.96 21.17 -13.72
C GLY A 20 -20.30 22.29 -12.93
N ALA A 21 -20.91 22.64 -11.80
CA ALA A 21 -20.22 23.39 -10.76
C ALA A 21 -18.95 22.58 -10.47
N GLN A 22 -17.79 23.16 -10.75
CA GLN A 22 -16.52 22.51 -10.43
C GLN A 22 -16.53 22.25 -8.93
N GLU A 23 -16.47 20.97 -8.57
CA GLU A 23 -16.50 20.54 -7.18
C GLU A 23 -15.20 21.00 -6.51
N LEU A 24 -15.32 21.77 -5.43
CA LEU A 24 -14.19 22.13 -4.59
C LEU A 24 -13.87 20.91 -3.71
N LEU A 25 -12.78 20.23 -4.04
CA LEU A 25 -12.34 19.07 -3.27
C LEU A 25 -11.49 19.56 -2.10
N THR A 26 -11.97 19.34 -0.87
CA THR A 26 -11.18 19.61 0.33
C THR A 26 -10.24 18.43 0.62
N LEU A 27 -9.19 18.69 1.43
CA LEU A 27 -8.25 17.64 1.85
C LEU A 27 -8.96 16.52 2.61
N GLU A 28 -9.84 16.88 3.55
CA GLU A 28 -10.64 15.94 4.34
C GLU A 28 -11.52 15.07 3.45
N GLU A 29 -12.16 15.67 2.43
CA GLU A 29 -12.97 14.96 1.46
C GLU A 29 -12.14 13.98 0.64
N ALA A 30 -10.97 14.41 0.14
CA ALA A 30 -10.06 13.56 -0.61
C ALA A 30 -9.60 12.35 0.24
N VAL A 31 -9.22 12.57 1.49
CA VAL A 31 -8.83 11.49 2.40
C VAL A 31 -10.01 10.54 2.64
N ARG A 32 -11.21 11.06 2.90
CA ARG A 32 -12.41 10.24 3.11
C ARG A 32 -12.72 9.35 1.89
N ILE A 33 -12.74 9.92 0.69
CA ILE A 33 -12.99 9.18 -0.54
C ILE A 33 -11.92 8.09 -0.73
N SER A 34 -10.65 8.40 -0.45
CA SER A 34 -9.57 7.41 -0.55
C SER A 34 -9.77 6.26 0.43
N LEU A 35 -10.09 6.54 1.69
CA LEU A 35 -10.30 5.53 2.73
C LEU A 35 -11.44 4.56 2.39
N GLU A 36 -12.48 5.05 1.73
CA GLU A 36 -13.62 4.24 1.30
C GLU A 36 -13.33 3.43 0.04
N ASN A 37 -12.66 4.04 -0.94
CA ASN A 37 -12.63 3.49 -2.30
C ASN A 37 -11.28 2.89 -2.72
N ASN A 38 -10.18 3.32 -2.13
CA ASN A 38 -8.84 2.93 -2.57
C ASN A 38 -8.63 1.40 -2.56
N TYR A 39 -8.03 0.90 -3.64
CA TYR A 39 -7.86 -0.54 -3.84
C TYR A 39 -6.85 -1.16 -2.87
N ASP A 40 -5.76 -0.47 -2.54
CA ASP A 40 -4.73 -0.99 -1.63
C ASP A 40 -5.30 -1.17 -0.21
N ILE A 41 -6.14 -0.22 0.23
CA ILE A 41 -6.87 -0.33 1.51
C ILE A 41 -7.84 -1.52 1.49
N LYS A 42 -8.61 -1.71 0.41
CA LYS A 42 -9.50 -2.87 0.27
C LYS A 42 -8.74 -4.19 0.25
N LEU A 43 -7.62 -4.26 -0.46
CA LEU A 43 -6.76 -5.44 -0.53
C LEU A 43 -6.15 -5.78 0.84
N THR A 44 -5.62 -4.79 1.55
CA THR A 44 -5.04 -4.99 2.89
C THR A 44 -6.11 -5.37 3.91
N LYS A 45 -7.34 -4.83 3.80
CA LYS A 45 -8.49 -5.23 4.61
C LYS A 45 -8.87 -6.69 4.37
N ASN A 46 -8.85 -7.15 3.12
CA ASN A 46 -9.07 -8.56 2.79
C ASN A 46 -7.96 -9.45 3.36
N ALA A 47 -6.69 -9.03 3.27
CA ALA A 47 -5.57 -9.76 3.86
C ALA A 47 -5.68 -9.85 5.39
N ALA A 48 -6.10 -8.78 6.06
CA ALA A 48 -6.38 -8.78 7.50
C ALA A 48 -7.56 -9.71 7.85
N ALA A 49 -8.62 -9.73 7.03
CA ALA A 49 -9.74 -10.65 7.22
C ALA A 49 -9.33 -12.13 7.02
N ILE A 50 -8.45 -12.42 6.06
CA ILE A 50 -7.84 -13.75 5.89
C ILE A 50 -7.02 -14.12 7.12
N SER A 51 -6.21 -13.20 7.64
CA SER A 51 -5.40 -13.42 8.84
C SER A 51 -6.28 -13.72 10.06
N LYS A 52 -7.41 -13.02 10.20
CA LYS A 52 -8.43 -13.28 11.23
C LYS A 52 -9.09 -14.64 11.05
N ASN A 53 -9.49 -15.01 9.82
CA ASN A 53 -10.05 -16.34 9.52
C ASN A 53 -9.05 -17.46 9.81
N ASN A 54 -7.76 -17.19 9.64
CA ASN A 54 -6.70 -18.15 9.94
C ASN A 54 -6.57 -18.44 11.43
N VAL A 55 -7.06 -17.57 12.32
CA VAL A 55 -7.16 -17.80 13.77
C VAL A 55 -8.32 -18.74 14.09
N ASN A 56 -8.24 -19.95 13.57
CA ASN A 56 -9.21 -21.01 13.78
C ASN A 56 -8.54 -22.16 14.55
N PRO A 57 -9.15 -22.70 15.62
CA PRO A 57 -8.67 -23.92 16.29
C PRO A 57 -8.40 -25.09 15.33
N ALA A 58 -9.12 -25.18 14.20
CA ALA A 58 -8.84 -26.16 13.15
C ALA A 58 -7.42 -26.03 12.57
N ASN A 59 -7.00 -24.80 12.26
CA ASN A 59 -5.65 -24.50 11.73
C ASN A 59 -4.56 -24.73 12.77
N ALA A 60 -4.91 -24.68 14.06
CA ALA A 60 -4.02 -25.05 15.15
C ALA A 60 -3.99 -26.57 15.44
N GLY A 61 -4.74 -27.38 14.67
CA GLY A 61 -4.79 -28.83 14.84
C GLY A 61 -5.60 -29.31 16.04
N MET A 62 -6.45 -28.46 16.62
CA MET A 62 -7.22 -28.78 17.83
C MET A 62 -8.55 -29.50 17.55
N LEU A 63 -9.03 -29.44 16.31
CA LEU A 63 -10.33 -30.00 15.94
C LEU A 63 -10.21 -31.38 15.29
N PRO A 64 -11.24 -32.24 15.43
CA PRO A 64 -11.29 -33.50 14.72
C PRO A 64 -11.37 -33.31 13.21
N VAL A 65 -10.75 -34.21 12.46
CA VAL A 65 -10.85 -34.29 11.00
C VAL A 65 -11.62 -35.56 10.64
N LEU A 66 -12.66 -35.41 9.83
CA LEU A 66 -13.45 -36.51 9.30
C LEU A 66 -13.17 -36.64 7.79
N THR A 67 -12.54 -37.74 7.37
CA THR A 67 -12.24 -38.01 5.96
C THR A 67 -13.14 -39.13 5.43
N GLY A 68 -13.59 -39.00 4.19
CA GLY A 68 -14.27 -40.07 3.46
C GLY A 68 -13.31 -40.62 2.43
N ASP A 69 -13.01 -41.90 2.53
CA ASP A 69 -12.00 -42.56 1.69
C ASP A 69 -12.64 -43.69 0.88
N MET A 70 -12.26 -43.81 -0.38
CA MET A 70 -12.68 -44.90 -1.27
C MET A 70 -11.45 -45.40 -2.03
N ASN A 71 -11.09 -46.65 -1.81
CA ASN A 71 -9.98 -47.32 -2.45
C ASN A 71 -10.49 -48.48 -3.31
N THR A 72 -10.10 -48.51 -4.58
CA THR A 72 -10.36 -49.63 -5.47
C THR A 72 -9.07 -49.98 -6.19
N GLY A 73 -8.81 -51.27 -6.31
CA GLY A 73 -7.57 -51.74 -6.87
C GLY A 73 -7.64 -53.22 -7.21
N GLY A 74 -6.59 -53.68 -7.85
CA GLY A 74 -6.43 -55.09 -8.14
C GLY A 74 -5.00 -55.36 -8.55
N SER A 75 -4.58 -56.60 -8.34
CA SER A 75 -3.26 -57.05 -8.75
C SER A 75 -3.38 -58.31 -9.59
N ARG A 76 -2.41 -58.53 -10.48
CA ARG A 76 -2.26 -59.79 -11.19
C ARG A 76 -0.91 -60.38 -10.83
N GLN A 77 -0.91 -61.50 -10.14
CA GLN A 77 0.30 -62.10 -9.58
C GLN A 77 0.36 -63.59 -9.88
N ASN A 78 1.57 -64.11 -10.04
CA ASN A 78 1.81 -65.55 -10.05
C ASN A 78 2.13 -65.98 -8.62
N THR A 79 1.38 -66.91 -8.06
CA THR A 79 1.53 -67.34 -6.67
C THR A 79 1.84 -68.83 -6.60
N ARG A 80 2.84 -69.20 -5.80
CA ARG A 80 3.11 -70.57 -5.37
C ARG A 80 2.84 -70.62 -3.86
N GLN A 81 1.93 -71.47 -3.45
CA GLN A 81 1.55 -71.65 -2.04
C GLN A 81 1.83 -73.09 -1.64
N THR A 82 2.45 -73.28 -0.48
CA THR A 82 2.67 -74.61 0.10
C THR A 82 1.77 -74.70 1.35
N PRO A 83 0.55 -75.27 1.24
CA PRO A 83 -0.35 -75.41 2.38
C PRO A 83 0.24 -76.36 3.43
N ALA A 84 -0.23 -76.27 4.67
CA ALA A 84 0.17 -77.19 5.75
C ALA A 84 -0.11 -78.68 5.45
N THR A 85 -0.93 -78.97 4.45
CA THR A 85 -1.26 -80.32 3.93
C THR A 85 -0.28 -80.83 2.87
N GLY A 86 0.79 -80.09 2.55
CA GLY A 86 2.00 -80.60 1.89
C GLY A 86 2.11 -80.47 0.36
N ALA A 87 1.01 -80.35 -0.39
CA ALA A 87 1.08 -80.22 -1.85
C ALA A 87 1.15 -78.75 -2.31
N ASP A 88 2.20 -78.40 -3.04
CA ASP A 88 2.35 -77.07 -3.67
C ASP A 88 1.19 -76.75 -4.62
N ARG A 89 0.58 -75.58 -4.42
CA ARG A 89 -0.44 -75.00 -5.29
C ARG A 89 0.16 -73.82 -6.05
N VAL A 90 0.35 -73.98 -7.35
CA VAL A 90 0.83 -72.93 -8.26
C VAL A 90 -0.34 -72.36 -9.05
N ILE A 91 -0.55 -71.04 -8.97
CA ILE A 91 -1.59 -70.32 -9.71
C ILE A 91 -0.89 -69.21 -10.50
N THR A 92 -1.02 -69.24 -11.82
CA THR A 92 -0.48 -68.22 -12.72
C THR A 92 -1.56 -67.21 -13.11
N GLY A 93 -1.18 -65.94 -13.22
CA GLY A 93 -2.07 -64.86 -13.64
C GLY A 93 -3.22 -64.57 -12.67
N ALA A 94 -3.06 -64.89 -11.38
CA ALA A 94 -4.09 -64.76 -10.36
C ALA A 94 -4.50 -63.29 -10.20
N ARG A 95 -5.76 -62.98 -10.48
CA ARG A 95 -6.31 -61.62 -10.40
C ARG A 95 -6.96 -61.41 -9.05
N SER A 96 -6.38 -60.54 -8.23
CA SER A 96 -7.02 -60.06 -7.01
C SER A 96 -7.72 -58.73 -7.27
N THR A 97 -8.80 -58.47 -6.55
CA THR A 97 -9.41 -57.14 -6.48
C THR A 97 -9.64 -56.75 -5.04
N ASN A 98 -9.53 -55.46 -4.75
CA ASN A 98 -9.93 -54.87 -3.50
C ASN A 98 -10.83 -53.66 -3.77
N PHE A 99 -11.81 -53.50 -2.89
CA PHE A 99 -12.73 -52.39 -2.91
C PHE A 99 -13.05 -52.05 -1.45
N ALA A 100 -12.60 -50.90 -0.98
CA ALA A 100 -12.85 -50.42 0.36
C ALA A 100 -13.40 -49.00 0.29
N TYR A 101 -14.40 -48.71 1.12
CA TYR A 101 -14.84 -47.35 1.35
C TYR A 101 -15.20 -47.16 2.81
N GLY A 102 -15.00 -45.96 3.33
CA GLY A 102 -15.25 -45.70 4.73
C GLY A 102 -15.15 -44.22 5.08
N VAL A 103 -15.50 -43.95 6.32
CA VAL A 103 -15.32 -42.64 6.95
C VAL A 103 -14.35 -42.82 8.11
N ASN A 104 -13.31 -42.00 8.17
CA ASN A 104 -12.27 -42.03 9.19
C ASN A 104 -12.29 -40.73 9.99
N LEU A 105 -12.30 -40.84 11.31
CA LEU A 105 -12.15 -39.76 12.26
C LEU A 105 -10.72 -39.80 12.82
N GLY A 106 -9.97 -38.74 12.61
CA GLY A 106 -8.69 -38.50 13.28
C GLY A 106 -8.78 -37.25 14.15
N TRP A 107 -8.52 -37.37 15.45
CA TRP A 107 -8.53 -36.22 16.35
C TRP A 107 -7.37 -36.25 17.32
N THR A 108 -6.43 -35.33 17.14
CA THR A 108 -5.36 -35.08 18.11
C THR A 108 -5.94 -34.29 19.29
N ILE A 109 -6.09 -34.95 20.44
CA ILE A 109 -6.60 -34.32 21.67
C ILE A 109 -5.49 -33.66 22.48
N PHE A 110 -4.24 -34.10 22.30
CA PHE A 110 -3.07 -33.49 22.95
C PHE A 110 -1.81 -33.73 22.11
N ASP A 111 -0.96 -32.72 21.94
CA ASP A 111 0.28 -32.78 21.14
C ASP A 111 1.47 -32.13 21.86
N GLY A 112 1.44 -32.18 23.20
CA GLY A 112 2.48 -31.56 24.02
C GLY A 112 2.37 -30.06 24.16
N PHE A 113 1.16 -29.52 24.09
CA PHE A 113 0.87 -28.08 24.09
C PHE A 113 1.30 -27.33 22.81
N SER A 114 1.76 -28.04 21.78
CA SER A 114 2.14 -27.44 20.49
C SER A 114 0.92 -26.77 19.83
N MET A 115 -0.26 -27.38 19.89
CA MET A 115 -1.50 -26.82 19.35
C MET A 115 -1.87 -25.48 20.00
N PHE A 116 -1.70 -25.34 21.32
CA PHE A 116 -2.01 -24.08 22.02
C PHE A 116 -1.01 -22.98 21.64
N ALA A 117 0.28 -23.32 21.54
CA ALA A 117 1.30 -22.39 21.07
C ALA A 117 1.06 -21.98 19.61
N ALA A 118 0.65 -22.91 18.75
CA ALA A 118 0.28 -22.64 17.35
C ALA A 118 -0.95 -21.73 17.27
N TYR A 119 -1.97 -21.95 18.11
CA TYR A 119 -3.14 -21.07 18.16
C TYR A 119 -2.78 -19.66 18.61
N ASP A 120 -1.94 -19.52 19.64
CA ASP A 120 -1.44 -18.21 20.06
C ASP A 120 -0.56 -17.56 18.98
N ARG A 121 0.22 -18.34 18.21
CA ARG A 121 1.01 -17.83 17.08
C ARG A 121 0.11 -17.28 15.99
N LEU A 122 -1.00 -17.96 15.68
CA LEU A 122 -1.99 -17.48 14.73
C LEU A 122 -2.61 -16.14 15.17
N LYS A 123 -2.87 -15.95 16.47
CA LYS A 123 -3.32 -14.64 17.01
C LYS A 123 -2.27 -13.55 16.83
N GLU A 124 -0.99 -13.84 17.03
CA GLU A 124 0.08 -12.88 16.79
C GLU A 124 0.21 -12.55 15.29
N LEU A 125 0.03 -13.52 14.40
CA LEU A 125 -0.05 -13.30 12.96
C LEU A 125 -1.26 -12.44 12.55
N GLU A 126 -2.41 -12.60 13.21
CA GLU A 126 -3.56 -11.70 13.03
C GLU A 126 -3.20 -10.26 13.42
N LYS A 127 -2.57 -10.06 14.58
CA LYS A 127 -2.11 -8.73 15.01
C LYS A 127 -1.12 -8.13 14.01
N GLN A 128 -0.21 -8.93 13.46
CA GLN A 128 0.71 -8.49 12.40
C GLN A 128 -0.06 -8.05 11.14
N GLY A 129 -1.06 -8.82 10.72
CA GLY A 129 -1.94 -8.45 9.60
C GLY A 129 -2.65 -7.11 9.84
N GLN A 130 -3.11 -6.85 11.07
CA GLN A 130 -3.73 -5.57 11.45
C GLN A 130 -2.74 -4.40 11.45
N VAL A 131 -1.51 -4.60 11.94
CA VAL A 131 -0.44 -3.59 11.92
C VAL A 131 -0.06 -3.24 10.48
N ASN A 132 0.10 -4.24 9.61
CA ASN A 132 0.37 -4.04 8.19
C ASN A 132 -0.77 -3.30 7.49
N ALA A 133 -2.02 -3.65 7.79
CA ALA A 133 -3.18 -2.95 7.26
C ALA A 133 -3.19 -1.46 7.67
N ARG A 134 -2.89 -1.18 8.93
CA ARG A 134 -2.77 0.21 9.42
C ARG A 134 -1.62 0.96 8.73
N ALA A 135 -0.48 0.32 8.51
CA ALA A 135 0.65 0.91 7.79
C ALA A 135 0.26 1.31 6.35
N THR A 136 -0.43 0.43 5.62
CA THR A 136 -0.93 0.73 4.28
C THR A 136 -1.91 1.90 4.29
N VAL A 137 -2.80 1.99 5.28
CA VAL A 137 -3.73 3.12 5.43
C VAL A 137 -2.97 4.42 5.66
N ILE A 138 -2.01 4.46 6.59
CA ILE A 138 -1.21 5.65 6.87
C ILE A 138 -0.45 6.12 5.63
N ALA A 139 0.22 5.19 4.93
CA ALA A 139 0.95 5.49 3.69
C ALA A 139 0.02 6.03 2.59
N ASN A 140 -1.18 5.46 2.45
CA ASN A 140 -2.16 5.94 1.48
C ASN A 140 -2.66 7.36 1.82
N ILE A 141 -2.93 7.66 3.10
CA ILE A 141 -3.30 9.00 3.53
C ILE A 141 -2.14 9.97 3.23
N ALA A 142 -0.91 9.61 3.55
CA ALA A 142 0.28 10.41 3.25
C ALA A 142 0.42 10.69 1.73
N ASP A 143 0.19 9.68 0.89
CA ASP A 143 0.20 9.81 -0.57
C ASP A 143 -0.89 10.76 -1.08
N VAL A 144 -2.11 10.66 -0.55
CA VAL A 144 -3.24 11.54 -0.91
C VAL A 144 -2.93 12.97 -0.51
N ILE A 145 -2.48 13.19 0.73
CA ILE A 145 -2.15 14.53 1.23
C ILE A 145 -0.99 15.14 0.41
N SER A 146 0.06 14.36 0.16
CA SER A 146 1.21 14.80 -0.64
C SER A 146 0.80 15.16 -2.07
N THR A 147 -0.03 14.34 -2.71
CA THR A 147 -0.54 14.60 -4.07
C THR A 147 -1.47 15.80 -4.10
N TYR A 148 -2.30 15.98 -3.08
CA TYR A 148 -3.17 17.15 -2.94
C TYR A 148 -2.35 18.45 -2.90
N TYR A 149 -1.30 18.50 -2.05
CA TYR A 149 -0.42 19.68 -1.99
C TYR A 149 0.48 19.82 -3.22
N ASP A 150 0.77 18.74 -3.95
CA ASP A 150 1.43 18.84 -5.25
C ASP A 150 0.52 19.54 -6.27
N ILE A 151 -0.79 19.29 -6.27
CA ILE A 151 -1.72 20.05 -7.13
C ILE A 151 -1.65 21.54 -6.80
N VAL A 152 -1.68 21.91 -5.51
CA VAL A 152 -1.54 23.31 -5.08
C VAL A 152 -0.22 23.91 -5.57
N ARG A 153 0.88 23.17 -5.44
CA ARG A 153 2.20 23.55 -5.98
C ARG A 153 2.14 23.78 -7.50
N GLN A 154 1.58 22.83 -8.26
CA GLN A 154 1.46 22.93 -9.71
C GLN A 154 0.58 24.11 -10.16
N GLU A 155 -0.48 24.43 -9.41
CA GLU A 155 -1.37 25.58 -9.67
C GLU A 155 -0.63 26.90 -9.43
N GLN A 156 0.12 27.02 -8.33
CA GLN A 156 0.94 28.20 -8.04
C GLN A 156 2.04 28.43 -9.11
N LEU A 157 2.72 27.36 -9.54
CA LEU A 157 3.71 27.43 -10.62
C LEU A 157 3.06 27.78 -11.97
N LEU A 158 1.85 27.29 -12.25
CA LEU A 158 1.11 27.65 -13.46
C LEU A 158 0.74 29.14 -13.45
N ASN A 159 0.27 29.66 -12.32
CA ASN A 159 -0.05 31.08 -12.16
C ASN A 159 1.20 31.97 -12.33
N ALA A 160 2.36 31.53 -11.85
CA ALA A 160 3.63 32.21 -12.08
C ALA A 160 4.08 32.18 -13.55
N ALA A 161 3.91 31.04 -14.23
CA ALA A 161 4.19 30.90 -15.66
C ALA A 161 3.23 31.76 -16.51
N ASP A 162 1.96 31.85 -16.15
CA ASP A 162 0.96 32.68 -16.84
C ASP A 162 1.29 34.17 -16.71
N SER A 163 1.63 34.62 -15.49
CA SER A 163 2.09 35.99 -15.24
C SER A 163 3.35 36.34 -16.06
N THR A 164 4.29 35.39 -16.16
CA THR A 164 5.51 35.52 -16.98
C THR A 164 5.16 35.64 -18.47
N LEU A 165 4.22 34.83 -18.96
CA LEU A 165 3.77 34.85 -20.34
C LEU A 165 3.13 36.19 -20.72
N ASP A 166 2.35 36.79 -19.82
CA ASP A 166 1.75 38.10 -20.03
C ASP A 166 2.80 39.23 -20.12
N VAL A 167 3.85 39.18 -19.30
CA VAL A 167 4.99 40.10 -19.40
C VAL A 167 5.71 39.93 -20.75
N SER A 168 5.95 38.69 -21.19
CA SER A 168 6.60 38.42 -22.48
C SER A 168 5.75 38.86 -23.67
N ARG A 169 4.42 38.68 -23.60
CA ARG A 169 3.46 39.21 -24.58
C ARG A 169 3.52 40.75 -24.64
N MET A 170 3.60 41.41 -23.49
CA MET A 170 3.76 42.86 -23.43
C MET A 170 5.09 43.32 -24.06
N ARG A 171 6.20 42.65 -23.76
CA ARG A 171 7.52 42.94 -24.34
C ARG A 171 7.52 42.82 -25.87
N GLN A 172 6.89 41.78 -26.40
CA GLN A 172 6.74 41.59 -27.84
C GLN A 172 5.96 42.74 -28.50
N ARG A 173 4.82 43.15 -27.90
CA ARG A 173 4.04 44.30 -28.40
C ARG A 173 4.83 45.61 -28.36
N ILE A 174 5.57 45.87 -27.28
CA ILE A 174 6.41 47.06 -27.17
C ILE A 174 7.50 47.07 -28.24
N ALA A 175 8.16 45.94 -28.48
CA ALA A 175 9.19 45.81 -29.50
C ALA A 175 8.62 46.04 -30.91
N ASP A 176 7.44 45.48 -31.22
CA ASP A 176 6.78 45.65 -32.51
C ASP A 176 6.38 47.11 -32.76
N ASN A 177 5.78 47.76 -31.75
CA ASN A 177 5.43 49.17 -31.81
C ASN A 177 6.68 50.07 -32.02
N LYS A 178 7.79 49.79 -31.32
CA LYS A 178 9.05 50.54 -31.50
C LYS A 178 9.59 50.40 -32.92
N LEU A 179 9.52 49.20 -33.51
CA LEU A 179 9.94 48.96 -34.89
C LEU A 179 9.07 49.73 -35.90
N GLN A 180 7.74 49.70 -35.73
CA GLN A 180 6.81 50.43 -36.61
C GLN A 180 7.02 51.94 -36.56
N LEU A 181 7.41 52.48 -35.40
CA LEU A 181 7.76 53.88 -35.21
C LEU A 181 9.19 54.24 -35.65
N GLY A 182 9.95 53.28 -36.20
CA GLY A 182 11.34 53.47 -36.64
C GLY A 182 12.35 53.67 -35.50
N ARG A 183 11.97 53.35 -34.25
CA ARG A 183 12.77 53.53 -33.03
C ARG A 183 13.29 52.21 -32.43
N GLY A 184 13.06 51.09 -33.09
CA GLY A 184 13.45 49.76 -32.64
C GLY A 184 13.99 48.90 -33.78
N SER A 185 14.69 47.82 -33.45
CA SER A 185 15.29 46.92 -34.44
C SER A 185 14.43 45.68 -34.67
N LYS A 186 14.53 45.08 -35.87
CA LYS A 186 13.89 43.77 -36.14
C LYS A 186 14.46 42.68 -35.22
N LEU A 187 15.73 42.83 -34.80
CA LEU A 187 16.38 41.92 -33.85
C LEU A 187 15.65 41.89 -32.50
N ASP A 188 15.23 43.05 -31.99
CA ASP A 188 14.49 43.15 -30.72
C ASP A 188 13.13 42.43 -30.79
N VAL A 189 12.42 42.58 -31.90
CA VAL A 189 11.14 41.88 -32.14
C VAL A 189 11.34 40.37 -32.21
N LEU A 190 12.39 39.91 -32.89
CA LEU A 190 12.70 38.49 -32.98
C LEU A 190 13.10 37.92 -31.63
N ALA A 191 13.95 38.60 -30.86
CA ALA A 191 14.34 38.19 -29.51
C ALA A 191 13.13 38.09 -28.57
N ALA A 192 12.26 39.10 -28.56
CA ALA A 192 11.03 39.08 -27.77
C ALA A 192 10.05 37.98 -28.21
N SER A 193 10.01 37.65 -29.51
CA SER A 193 9.17 36.56 -30.03
C SER A 193 9.71 35.18 -29.63
N VAL A 194 11.04 35.01 -29.60
CA VAL A 194 11.68 33.78 -29.09
C VAL A 194 11.39 33.61 -27.60
N ASP A 195 11.53 34.67 -26.80
CA ASP A 195 11.18 34.66 -25.37
C ASP A 195 9.71 34.28 -25.15
N TYR A 196 8.78 34.91 -25.89
CA TYR A 196 7.35 34.60 -25.80
C TYR A 196 7.05 33.13 -26.14
N ASN A 197 7.66 32.58 -27.20
CA ASN A 197 7.48 31.18 -27.57
C ASN A 197 8.06 30.23 -26.51
N ALA A 198 9.21 30.56 -25.92
CA ALA A 198 9.81 29.78 -24.84
C ALA A 198 8.92 29.77 -23.59
N ASP A 199 8.40 30.92 -23.18
CA ASP A 199 7.51 31.03 -22.02
C ASP A 199 6.14 30.37 -22.29
N THR A 200 5.65 30.44 -23.53
CA THR A 200 4.44 29.70 -23.96
C THR A 200 4.65 28.19 -23.84
N SER A 201 5.80 27.69 -24.27
CA SER A 201 6.16 26.28 -24.13
C SER A 201 6.20 25.86 -22.66
N ALA A 202 6.83 26.66 -21.79
CA ALA A 202 6.89 26.40 -20.35
C ALA A 202 5.48 26.38 -19.70
N TYR A 203 4.62 27.33 -20.06
CA TYR A 203 3.23 27.35 -19.60
C TYR A 203 2.45 26.08 -20.00
N LEU A 204 2.58 25.63 -21.25
CA LEU A 204 1.90 24.42 -21.73
C LEU A 204 2.42 23.15 -21.04
N GLN A 205 3.72 23.08 -20.77
CA GLN A 205 4.32 21.99 -19.98
C GLN A 205 3.76 21.98 -18.55
N GLN A 206 3.72 23.15 -17.89
CA GLN A 206 3.18 23.30 -16.54
C GLN A 206 1.69 22.94 -16.46
N LYS A 207 0.91 23.34 -17.47
CA LYS A 207 -0.50 22.98 -17.60
C LYS A 207 -0.70 21.47 -17.73
N THR A 208 0.18 20.80 -18.47
CA THR A 208 0.16 19.34 -18.63
C THR A 208 0.55 18.65 -17.32
N ALA A 209 1.56 19.17 -16.60
CA ALA A 209 1.96 18.67 -15.29
C ALA A 209 0.81 18.72 -14.30
N LEU A 210 0.11 19.86 -14.19
CA LEU A 210 -1.09 20.01 -13.36
C LEU A 210 -2.17 18.99 -13.72
N ALA A 211 -2.46 18.82 -15.02
CA ALA A 211 -3.46 17.86 -15.48
C ALA A 211 -3.10 16.41 -15.09
N ASN A 212 -1.83 16.03 -15.22
CA ASN A 212 -1.32 14.71 -14.83
C ASN A 212 -1.40 14.51 -13.31
N THR A 213 -1.07 15.52 -12.50
CA THR A 213 -1.19 15.43 -11.03
C THR A 213 -2.66 15.29 -10.61
N LYS A 214 -3.60 15.98 -11.27
CA LYS A 214 -5.05 15.79 -11.03
C LYS A 214 -5.51 14.37 -11.38
N VAL A 215 -5.02 13.79 -12.49
CA VAL A 215 -5.27 12.38 -12.84
C VAL A 215 -4.70 11.43 -11.78
N ARG A 216 -3.49 11.69 -11.28
CA ARG A 216 -2.86 10.90 -10.22
C ARG A 216 -3.69 10.93 -8.93
N LEU A 217 -4.22 12.09 -8.53
CA LEU A 217 -5.11 12.17 -7.38
C LEU A 217 -6.41 11.37 -7.63
N ASN A 218 -7.05 11.51 -8.80
CA ASN A 218 -8.22 10.72 -9.15
C ASN A 218 -7.97 9.19 -9.08
N GLN A 219 -6.78 8.76 -9.50
CA GLN A 219 -6.35 7.37 -9.38
C GLN A 219 -6.23 6.92 -7.92
N LEU A 220 -5.61 7.72 -7.05
CA LEU A 220 -5.48 7.42 -5.62
C LEU A 220 -6.86 7.34 -4.94
N LEU A 221 -7.78 8.24 -5.32
CA LEU A 221 -9.16 8.27 -4.85
C LEU A 221 -10.03 7.14 -5.44
N ALA A 222 -9.48 6.35 -6.37
CA ALA A 222 -10.19 5.29 -7.08
C ALA A 222 -11.52 5.75 -7.70
N ARG A 223 -11.53 6.95 -8.29
CA ARG A 223 -12.68 7.53 -9.01
C ARG A 223 -12.38 7.69 -10.51
N ASP A 224 -13.34 8.19 -11.28
CA ASP A 224 -13.12 8.47 -12.71
C ASP A 224 -11.93 9.42 -12.90
N LEU A 225 -10.97 8.99 -13.72
CA LEU A 225 -9.72 9.69 -14.00
C LEU A 225 -9.95 11.05 -14.66
N GLN A 226 -11.08 11.24 -15.36
CA GLN A 226 -11.43 12.48 -16.04
C GLN A 226 -12.22 13.47 -15.20
N THR A 227 -12.52 13.14 -13.93
CA THR A 227 -13.25 14.02 -13.01
C THR A 227 -12.50 15.34 -12.86
N ARG A 228 -13.19 16.46 -13.09
CA ARG A 228 -12.66 17.82 -12.95
C ARG A 228 -12.99 18.37 -11.57
N PHE A 229 -12.02 18.99 -10.92
CA PHE A 229 -12.15 19.57 -9.58
C PHE A 229 -11.11 20.68 -9.37
N GLU A 230 -11.37 21.49 -8.34
CA GLU A 230 -10.46 22.53 -7.85
C GLU A 230 -10.08 22.24 -6.40
N VAL A 231 -8.92 22.74 -5.98
CA VAL A 231 -8.39 22.55 -4.63
C VAL A 231 -8.21 23.92 -3.95
N LYS A 232 -8.18 23.93 -2.62
CA LYS A 232 -7.87 25.15 -1.86
C LYS A 232 -6.38 25.49 -2.02
N GLU A 233 -6.06 26.69 -2.49
CA GLU A 233 -4.71 27.13 -2.91
C GLU A 233 -3.69 27.40 -1.79
N GLN A 234 -3.96 27.04 -0.53
CA GLN A 234 -3.10 27.42 0.61
C GLN A 234 -2.42 26.20 1.25
N ILE A 235 -1.10 26.24 1.31
CA ILE A 235 -0.28 25.29 2.06
C ILE A 235 -0.12 25.81 3.48
N GLU A 236 -0.63 25.07 4.46
CA GLU A 236 -0.44 25.37 5.88
C GLU A 236 0.58 24.39 6.47
N ILE A 237 1.71 24.91 6.95
CA ILE A 237 2.77 24.11 7.57
C ILE A 237 2.64 24.22 9.08
N ASP A 238 2.50 23.09 9.77
CA ASP A 238 2.55 23.05 11.22
C ASP A 238 4.00 23.29 11.68
N GLY A 239 4.24 24.34 12.45
CA GLY A 239 5.55 24.70 13.00
C GLY A 239 5.77 24.25 14.45
N THR A 240 4.85 23.48 15.03
CA THR A 240 4.83 23.15 16.47
C THR A 240 5.39 21.77 16.81
N LEU A 241 5.78 20.99 15.80
CA LEU A 241 6.29 19.63 15.98
C LEU A 241 7.61 19.63 16.76
N THR A 242 7.70 18.80 17.79
CA THR A 242 8.91 18.64 18.62
C THR A 242 9.43 17.23 18.57
N TYR A 243 10.75 17.07 18.46
CA TYR A 243 11.40 15.76 18.38
C TYR A 243 11.05 14.82 19.56
N PRO A 244 11.09 15.26 20.85
CA PRO A 244 10.81 14.35 21.95
C PRO A 244 9.39 13.78 21.94
N ALA A 245 8.40 14.57 21.52
CA ALA A 245 7.02 14.11 21.39
C ALA A 245 6.88 13.09 20.25
N LEU A 246 7.51 13.36 19.10
CA LEU A 246 7.50 12.47 17.95
C LEU A 246 8.21 11.14 18.25
N GLU A 247 9.34 11.17 18.96
CA GLU A 247 10.10 9.96 19.34
C GLU A 247 9.27 9.04 20.23
N ALA A 248 8.56 9.60 21.22
CA ALA A 248 7.69 8.83 22.10
C ALA A 248 6.51 8.19 21.35
N LEU A 249 5.89 8.90 20.39
CA LEU A 249 4.83 8.37 19.55
C LEU A 249 5.34 7.26 18.61
N THR A 250 6.51 7.49 18.00
CA THR A 250 7.16 6.56 17.07
C THR A 250 7.42 5.21 17.73
N GLU A 251 8.00 5.19 18.93
CA GLU A 251 8.28 3.93 19.64
C GLU A 251 6.99 3.13 19.96
N GLN A 252 5.84 3.79 20.10
CA GLN A 252 4.58 3.14 20.43
C GLN A 252 3.78 2.73 19.19
N GLN A 253 3.78 3.54 18.14
CA GLN A 253 2.83 3.46 17.04
C GLN A 253 3.45 3.04 15.70
N ASN A 254 4.78 3.17 15.53
CA ASN A 254 5.43 2.88 14.27
C ASN A 254 5.23 1.39 13.87
N PRO A 255 4.69 1.12 12.66
CA PRO A 255 4.39 -0.25 12.23
C PRO A 255 5.59 -1.18 12.16
N ASP A 256 6.79 -0.68 11.78
CA ASP A 256 7.98 -1.52 11.63
C ASP A 256 8.48 -2.02 12.99
N ILE A 257 8.51 -1.15 14.00
CA ILE A 257 8.86 -1.53 15.38
C ILE A 257 7.83 -2.54 15.92
N ARG A 258 6.53 -2.30 15.67
CA ARG A 258 5.45 -3.19 16.11
C ARG A 258 5.54 -4.55 15.43
N ASN A 259 5.82 -4.60 14.14
CA ASN A 259 6.01 -5.83 13.38
C ASN A 259 7.23 -6.62 13.88
N ALA A 260 8.36 -5.95 14.13
CA ALA A 260 9.55 -6.60 14.69
C ALA A 260 9.29 -7.17 16.10
N PHE A 261 8.51 -6.46 16.92
CA PHE A 261 8.09 -6.95 18.23
C PHE A 261 7.19 -8.19 18.13
N ILE A 262 6.21 -8.17 17.22
CA ILE A 262 5.33 -9.32 16.96
C ILE A 262 6.13 -10.52 16.42
N ASN A 263 7.09 -10.30 15.51
CA ASN A 263 7.96 -11.34 14.99
C ASN A 263 8.81 -12.01 16.09
N LYS A 264 9.33 -11.24 17.05
CA LYS A 264 9.97 -11.80 18.24
C LYS A 264 9.02 -12.70 19.02
N ARG A 265 7.76 -12.26 19.22
CA ARG A 265 6.75 -13.05 19.93
C ARG A 265 6.40 -14.34 19.17
N ILE A 266 6.30 -14.28 17.85
CA ILE A 266 6.11 -15.46 16.99
C ILE A 266 7.28 -16.44 17.17
N ALA A 267 8.52 -15.98 17.19
CA ALA A 267 9.69 -16.83 17.44
C ALA A 267 9.65 -17.51 18.82
N GLU A 268 9.22 -16.79 19.87
CA GLU A 268 9.02 -17.36 21.21
C GLU A 268 7.94 -18.46 21.24
N LEU A 269 6.85 -18.28 20.49
CA LEU A 269 5.77 -19.27 20.38
C LEU A 269 6.22 -20.49 19.56
N THR A 270 6.99 -20.29 18.50
CA THR A 270 7.63 -21.38 17.74
C THR A 270 8.56 -22.21 18.63
N LEU A 271 9.32 -21.59 19.56
CA LEU A 271 10.09 -22.37 20.54
C LEU A 271 9.19 -23.19 21.46
N LYS A 272 8.01 -22.70 21.85
CA LYS A 272 7.05 -23.49 22.64
C LYS A 272 6.52 -24.68 21.86
N GLU A 273 6.21 -24.52 20.57
CA GLU A 273 5.82 -25.62 19.68
C GLU A 273 6.94 -26.67 19.58
N VAL A 274 8.18 -26.23 19.36
CA VAL A 274 9.33 -27.15 19.30
C VAL A 274 9.51 -27.89 20.63
N ARG A 275 9.36 -27.21 21.78
CA ARG A 275 9.42 -27.85 23.11
C ARG A 275 8.28 -28.83 23.33
N GLY A 276 7.12 -28.58 22.73
CA GLY A 276 5.95 -29.46 22.83
C GLY A 276 6.21 -30.86 22.30
N GLN A 277 7.10 -30.99 21.31
CA GLN A 277 7.54 -32.28 20.76
C GLN A 277 8.25 -33.20 21.75
N ARG A 278 8.58 -32.73 22.97
CA ARG A 278 9.08 -33.58 24.08
C ARG A 278 8.00 -34.39 24.78
N TYR A 279 6.74 -33.99 24.64
CA TYR A 279 5.62 -34.63 25.29
C TYR A 279 4.94 -35.62 24.34
N PRO A 280 4.20 -36.61 24.88
CA PRO A 280 3.47 -37.55 24.05
C PRO A 280 2.35 -36.82 23.28
N THR A 281 2.14 -37.22 22.04
CA THR A 281 0.94 -36.89 21.27
C THR A 281 -0.12 -37.95 21.54
N ILE A 282 -1.31 -37.54 21.92
CA ILE A 282 -2.47 -38.39 22.17
C ILE A 282 -3.54 -38.07 21.13
N ALA A 283 -3.97 -39.08 20.39
CA ALA A 283 -4.98 -38.98 19.36
C ALA A 283 -6.08 -40.03 19.53
N ILE A 284 -7.31 -39.63 19.26
CA ILE A 284 -8.45 -40.51 19.10
C ILE A 284 -8.59 -40.82 17.62
N ASN A 285 -8.64 -42.10 17.29
CA ASN A 285 -8.91 -42.59 15.96
C ASN A 285 -10.24 -43.34 16.00
N GLY A 286 -11.08 -43.12 15.01
CA GLY A 286 -12.30 -43.86 14.82
C GLY A 286 -12.61 -43.99 13.35
N GLY A 287 -13.48 -44.92 12.99
CA GLY A 287 -13.88 -45.04 11.61
C GLY A 287 -14.93 -46.10 11.39
N TYR A 288 -15.57 -46.03 10.25
CA TYR A 288 -16.44 -47.09 9.76
C TYR A 288 -16.01 -47.43 8.35
N GLU A 289 -15.47 -48.63 8.17
CA GLU A 289 -14.98 -49.10 6.89
C GLU A 289 -15.75 -50.31 6.42
N ARG A 290 -16.07 -50.33 5.13
CA ARG A 290 -16.50 -51.53 4.42
C ARG A 290 -15.46 -51.89 3.38
N SER A 291 -14.88 -53.07 3.53
CA SER A 291 -13.93 -53.63 2.58
C SER A 291 -14.44 -54.93 1.99
N ARG A 292 -14.18 -55.10 0.69
CA ARG A 292 -14.43 -56.31 -0.08
C ARG A 292 -13.16 -56.62 -0.84
N SER A 293 -12.68 -57.84 -0.72
CA SER A 293 -11.58 -58.30 -1.56
C SER A 293 -11.89 -59.66 -2.16
N THR A 294 -11.41 -59.87 -3.37
CA THR A 294 -11.43 -61.18 -4.01
C THR A 294 -10.00 -61.59 -4.27
N SER A 295 -9.66 -62.80 -3.84
CA SER A 295 -8.32 -63.36 -4.05
C SER A 295 -8.47 -64.83 -4.42
N PRO A 296 -8.24 -65.20 -5.69
CA PRO A 296 -8.37 -66.59 -6.14
C PRO A 296 -7.30 -67.53 -5.54
N THR A 297 -6.30 -66.96 -4.87
CA THR A 297 -5.21 -67.68 -4.21
C THR A 297 -5.45 -67.81 -2.70
N GLY A 298 -6.39 -67.06 -2.11
CA GLY A 298 -6.68 -67.15 -0.67
C GLY A 298 -7.44 -68.42 -0.27
N PHE A 299 -7.38 -68.78 1.02
CA PHE A 299 -8.26 -69.82 1.60
C PHE A 299 -9.74 -69.42 1.45
N ASN A 300 -10.02 -68.12 1.61
CA ASN A 300 -11.31 -67.50 1.28
C ASN A 300 -11.18 -66.75 -0.07
N GLN A 301 -11.91 -67.19 -1.10
CA GLN A 301 -11.87 -66.56 -2.43
C GLN A 301 -12.51 -65.17 -2.45
N ARG A 302 -13.40 -64.90 -1.48
CA ARG A 302 -14.07 -63.63 -1.27
C ARG A 302 -14.01 -63.32 0.22
N PHE A 303 -13.59 -62.10 0.53
CA PHE A 303 -13.60 -61.55 1.87
C PHE A 303 -14.46 -60.30 1.86
N GLN A 304 -15.32 -60.17 2.87
CA GLN A 304 -16.13 -58.98 3.10
C GLN A 304 -16.06 -58.65 4.58
N ALA A 305 -15.72 -57.41 4.90
CA ALA A 305 -15.76 -56.88 6.24
C ALA A 305 -16.49 -55.53 6.22
N ASN A 306 -17.29 -55.31 7.24
CA ASN A 306 -17.91 -54.02 7.52
C ASN A 306 -17.92 -53.86 9.03
N GLY A 307 -17.27 -52.81 9.52
CA GLY A 307 -17.08 -52.64 10.95
C GLY A 307 -16.74 -51.23 11.35
N PHE A 308 -17.13 -50.91 12.58
CA PHE A 308 -16.66 -49.72 13.29
C PHE A 308 -15.32 -50.03 13.96
N THR A 309 -14.35 -49.15 13.78
CA THR A 309 -13.06 -49.18 14.46
C THR A 309 -12.95 -47.95 15.35
N TYR A 310 -12.33 -48.12 16.51
CA TYR A 310 -12.01 -47.04 17.43
C TYR A 310 -10.73 -47.38 18.18
N GLY A 311 -9.98 -46.36 18.55
CA GLY A 311 -8.72 -46.53 19.25
C GLY A 311 -8.18 -45.21 19.79
N LEU A 312 -7.44 -45.32 20.88
CA LEU A 312 -6.63 -44.23 21.43
C LEU A 312 -5.17 -44.53 21.12
N THR A 313 -4.47 -43.61 20.48
CA THR A 313 -3.05 -43.73 20.15
C THR A 313 -2.28 -42.69 20.93
N ALA A 314 -1.27 -43.13 21.70
CA ALA A 314 -0.29 -42.25 22.32
C ALA A 314 1.09 -42.54 21.72
N GLY A 315 1.75 -41.51 21.19
CA GLY A 315 3.07 -41.62 20.58
C GLY A 315 4.06 -40.64 21.21
N LEU A 316 5.24 -41.12 21.59
CA LEU A 316 6.32 -40.28 22.10
C LEU A 316 7.66 -40.71 21.46
N ASN A 317 8.38 -39.75 20.90
CA ASN A 317 9.73 -39.97 20.41
C ASN A 317 10.70 -40.09 21.59
N ILE A 318 11.11 -41.32 21.92
CA ILE A 318 12.08 -41.56 23.01
C ILE A 318 13.49 -41.13 22.58
N PHE A 319 13.88 -41.44 21.34
CA PHE A 319 15.16 -41.05 20.77
C PHE A 319 15.04 -40.81 19.26
N ASN A 320 15.39 -39.60 18.80
CA ASN A 320 15.35 -39.19 17.40
C ASN A 320 16.71 -38.67 16.92
N GLY A 321 17.82 -39.23 17.40
CA GLY A 321 19.17 -38.79 17.00
C GLY A 321 19.54 -37.39 17.48
N PHE A 322 19.09 -37.00 18.68
CA PHE A 322 19.27 -35.66 19.28
C PHE A 322 18.63 -34.48 18.53
N LEU A 323 17.82 -34.74 17.49
CA LEU A 323 17.14 -33.69 16.72
C LEU A 323 16.31 -32.76 17.60
N GLN A 324 15.63 -33.29 18.62
CA GLN A 324 14.86 -32.46 19.58
C GLN A 324 15.73 -31.38 20.24
N ARG A 325 16.96 -31.74 20.65
CA ARG A 325 17.89 -30.79 21.29
C ARG A 325 18.40 -29.76 20.29
N GLN A 326 18.64 -30.17 19.05
CA GLN A 326 19.11 -29.27 18.00
C GLN A 326 18.03 -28.27 17.58
N ASN A 327 16.79 -28.73 17.40
CA ASN A 327 15.66 -27.86 17.04
C ASN A 327 15.40 -26.80 18.11
N GLU A 328 15.48 -27.14 19.40
CA GLU A 328 15.35 -26.16 20.48
C GLU A 328 16.51 -25.15 20.53
N ARG A 329 17.73 -25.58 20.21
CA ARG A 329 18.88 -24.67 20.09
C ARG A 329 18.69 -23.70 18.94
N ASN A 330 18.28 -24.19 17.77
CA ASN A 330 18.00 -23.37 16.60
C ASN A 330 16.87 -22.38 16.90
N ALA A 331 15.76 -22.82 17.49
CA ALA A 331 14.65 -21.93 17.87
C ALA A 331 15.04 -20.85 18.89
N LYS A 332 15.97 -21.14 19.82
CA LYS A 332 16.54 -20.10 20.71
C LYS A 332 17.40 -19.09 19.96
N ILE A 333 18.17 -19.54 18.97
CA ILE A 333 18.95 -18.65 18.10
C ILE A 333 17.99 -17.76 17.31
N GLU A 334 16.89 -18.30 16.78
CA GLU A 334 15.86 -17.50 16.10
C GLU A 334 15.24 -16.41 16.99
N ILE A 335 15.00 -16.69 18.28
CA ILE A 335 14.56 -15.65 19.23
C ILE A 335 15.62 -14.56 19.41
N SER A 336 16.90 -14.94 19.46
CA SER A 336 18.01 -13.98 19.52
C SER A 336 18.08 -13.14 18.25
N SER A 337 17.96 -13.76 17.07
CA SER A 337 17.91 -13.09 15.77
C SER A 337 16.72 -12.12 15.68
N ALA A 338 15.54 -12.53 16.15
CA ALA A 338 14.37 -11.67 16.18
C ALA A 338 14.51 -10.50 17.18
N SER A 339 15.21 -10.70 18.30
CA SER A 339 15.52 -9.63 19.26
C SER A 339 16.49 -8.61 18.66
N LEU A 340 17.55 -9.05 17.99
CA LEU A 340 18.46 -8.17 17.25
C LEU A 340 17.74 -7.44 16.10
N SER A 341 16.80 -8.11 15.44
CA SER A 341 15.98 -7.49 14.38
C SER A 341 15.08 -6.38 14.93
N LEU A 342 14.54 -6.54 16.15
CA LEU A 342 13.79 -5.49 16.84
C LEU A 342 14.68 -4.31 17.23
N GLU A 343 15.88 -4.56 17.78
CA GLU A 343 16.84 -3.50 18.10
C GLU A 343 17.28 -2.74 16.86
N LYS A 344 17.56 -3.46 15.76
CA LYS A 344 17.86 -2.87 14.46
C LYS A 344 16.71 -2.02 13.95
N ALA A 345 15.47 -2.55 13.94
CA ALA A 345 14.30 -1.80 13.48
C ALA A 345 14.10 -0.50 14.27
N ARG A 346 14.28 -0.52 15.60
CA ARG A 346 14.26 0.69 16.44
C ARG A 346 15.34 1.69 16.05
N GLN A 347 16.57 1.23 15.83
CA GLN A 347 17.67 2.09 15.44
C GLN A 347 17.46 2.70 14.05
N ASP A 348 16.99 1.91 13.08
CA ASP A 348 16.70 2.35 11.72
C ASP A 348 15.58 3.41 11.72
N VAL A 349 14.48 3.15 12.43
CA VAL A 349 13.36 4.10 12.56
C VAL A 349 13.77 5.37 13.30
N LYS A 350 14.58 5.27 14.37
CA LYS A 350 15.11 6.45 15.08
C LYS A 350 16.03 7.29 14.19
N SER A 351 16.89 6.66 13.41
CA SER A 351 17.77 7.34 12.45
C SER A 351 16.95 8.07 11.37
N LEU A 352 15.92 7.40 10.85
CA LEU A 352 14.99 7.96 9.87
C LEU A 352 14.24 9.18 10.44
N LEU A 353 13.69 9.06 11.66
CA LEU A 353 12.99 10.14 12.35
C LEU A 353 13.91 11.35 12.58
N LEU A 354 15.13 11.12 13.07
CA LEU A 354 16.09 12.19 13.33
C LEU A 354 16.45 12.94 12.04
N SER A 355 16.73 12.21 10.96
CA SER A 355 17.06 12.79 9.65
C SER A 355 15.88 13.58 9.08
N ALA A 356 14.66 13.03 9.16
CA ALA A 356 13.44 13.70 8.72
C ALA A 356 13.18 14.98 9.53
N TYR A 357 13.43 14.96 10.84
CA TYR A 357 13.24 16.12 11.71
C TYR A 357 14.22 17.24 11.41
N GLN A 358 15.50 16.91 11.16
CA GLN A 358 16.51 17.89 10.74
C GLN A 358 16.14 18.54 9.40
N ASN A 359 15.66 17.74 8.44
CA ASN A 359 15.19 18.25 7.15
C ASN A 359 13.99 19.19 7.31
N TYR A 360 13.00 18.81 8.12
CA TYR A 360 11.85 19.65 8.43
C TYR A 360 12.25 21.00 9.05
N GLN A 361 13.16 21.00 10.04
CA GLN A 361 13.67 22.24 10.63
C GLN A 361 14.38 23.13 9.59
N ASN A 362 15.20 22.53 8.73
CA ASN A 362 15.88 23.25 7.66
C ASN A 362 14.87 23.86 6.68
N PHE A 363 13.86 23.10 6.24
CA PHE A 363 12.84 23.60 5.33
C PHE A 363 12.03 24.74 5.92
N ILE A 364 11.68 24.72 7.21
CA ILE A 364 10.99 25.84 7.86
C ILE A 364 11.81 27.14 7.76
N GLU A 365 13.11 27.08 8.00
CA GLU A 365 13.98 28.25 7.89
C GLU A 365 14.14 28.72 6.43
N LEU A 366 14.25 27.76 5.49
CA LEU A 366 14.29 28.06 4.06
C LEU A 366 12.99 28.71 3.56
N VAL A 367 11.81 28.28 4.02
CA VAL A 367 10.52 28.92 3.68
C VAL A 367 10.53 30.40 4.06
N LYS A 368 11.04 30.73 5.26
CA LYS A 368 11.14 32.13 5.72
C LYS A 368 12.13 32.95 4.89
N LEU A 369 13.22 32.33 4.42
CA LEU A 369 14.20 32.98 3.56
C LEU A 369 13.66 33.22 2.15
N GLU A 370 13.11 32.18 1.52
CA GLU A 370 12.63 32.26 0.14
C GLU A 370 11.39 33.15 -0.01
N ARG A 371 10.55 33.24 1.03
CA ARG A 371 9.45 34.22 1.05
C ARG A 371 9.98 35.65 0.89
N ARG A 372 11.04 36.00 1.62
CA ARG A 372 11.70 37.32 1.50
C ARG A 372 12.35 37.51 0.13
N ASN A 373 12.96 36.46 -0.43
CA ASN A 373 13.55 36.52 -1.77
C ASN A 373 12.50 36.79 -2.85
N VAL A 374 11.32 36.18 -2.75
CA VAL A 374 10.19 36.44 -3.66
C VAL A 374 9.76 37.91 -3.60
N ASP A 375 9.61 38.47 -2.39
CA ASP A 375 9.21 39.87 -2.23
C ASP A 375 10.24 40.83 -2.85
N ILE A 376 11.53 40.59 -2.64
CA ILE A 376 12.62 41.37 -3.24
C ILE A 376 12.64 41.23 -4.76
N ALA A 377 12.50 40.00 -5.28
CA ALA A 377 12.54 39.75 -6.71
C ALA A 377 11.33 40.33 -7.45
N ARG A 378 10.15 40.33 -6.82
CA ARG A 378 8.94 41.01 -7.33
C ARG A 378 9.12 42.53 -7.40
N GLN A 379 9.60 43.15 -6.33
CA GLN A 379 9.88 44.59 -6.33
C GLN A 379 10.91 44.96 -7.41
N ASN A 380 11.97 44.16 -7.57
CA ASN A 380 12.96 44.37 -8.62
C ASN A 380 12.34 44.26 -10.02
N LEU A 381 11.49 43.26 -10.26
CA LEU A 381 10.77 43.11 -11.52
C LEU A 381 9.86 44.32 -11.80
N ASP A 382 9.09 44.78 -10.81
CA ASP A 382 8.17 45.91 -10.96
C ASP A 382 8.92 47.20 -11.33
N ILE A 383 10.01 47.50 -10.61
CA ILE A 383 10.86 48.67 -10.90
C ILE A 383 11.47 48.56 -12.31
N THR A 384 11.95 47.37 -12.67
CA THR A 384 12.59 47.12 -13.97
C THR A 384 11.56 47.23 -15.11
N LEU A 385 10.34 46.74 -14.91
CA LEU A 385 9.24 46.85 -15.86
C LEU A 385 8.87 48.31 -16.13
N GLU A 386 8.77 49.13 -15.09
CA GLU A 386 8.49 50.57 -15.26
C GLU A 386 9.64 51.31 -15.98
N LYS A 387 10.89 51.05 -15.59
CA LYS A 387 12.05 51.62 -16.31
C LYS A 387 12.08 51.20 -17.79
N TYR A 388 11.70 49.97 -18.10
CA TYR A 388 11.65 49.49 -19.48
C TYR A 388 10.54 50.18 -20.29
N ARG A 389 9.37 50.39 -19.68
CA ARG A 389 8.25 51.16 -20.29
C ARG A 389 8.67 52.60 -20.62
N LEU A 390 9.47 53.22 -19.75
CA LEU A 390 10.06 54.54 -19.97
C LEU A 390 11.24 54.54 -20.98
N GLY A 391 11.68 53.37 -21.43
CA GLY A 391 12.81 53.23 -22.34
C GLY A 391 14.17 53.50 -21.70
N SER A 392 14.25 53.49 -20.36
CA SER A 392 15.47 53.84 -19.61
C SER A 392 16.41 52.65 -19.38
N ILE A 393 16.02 51.43 -19.73
CA ILE A 393 16.83 50.21 -19.63
C ILE A 393 16.70 49.33 -20.89
N PRO A 394 17.70 48.50 -21.22
CA PRO A 394 17.64 47.58 -22.34
C PRO A 394 16.65 46.41 -22.12
N PRO A 395 16.14 45.78 -23.19
CA PRO A 395 15.23 44.62 -23.09
C PRO A 395 15.83 43.40 -22.36
N LEU A 396 17.17 43.29 -22.34
CA LEU A 396 17.89 42.20 -21.69
C LEU A 396 17.79 42.30 -20.16
N GLU A 397 17.95 43.50 -19.59
CA GLU A 397 17.82 43.73 -18.14
C GLU A 397 16.42 43.37 -17.63
N LEU A 398 15.37 43.72 -18.40
CA LEU A 398 14.00 43.30 -18.06
C LEU A 398 13.83 41.77 -18.11
N ARG A 399 14.42 41.12 -19.11
CA ARG A 399 14.36 39.65 -19.21
C ARG A 399 15.06 38.98 -18.04
N GLU A 400 16.19 39.50 -17.61
CA GLU A 400 16.93 39.00 -16.46
C GLU A 400 16.12 39.16 -15.17
N ALA A 401 15.54 40.34 -14.93
CA ALA A 401 14.67 40.57 -13.77
C ALA A 401 13.42 39.65 -13.79
N GLN A 402 12.82 39.43 -14.96
CA GLN A 402 11.68 38.51 -15.14
C GLN A 402 12.06 37.07 -14.79
N LYS A 403 13.20 36.58 -15.30
CA LYS A 403 13.70 35.23 -14.97
C LYS A 403 14.01 35.09 -13.48
N ASN A 404 14.71 36.07 -12.90
CA ASN A 404 15.04 36.05 -11.47
C ASN A 404 13.79 36.02 -10.58
N SER A 405 12.72 36.72 -10.97
CA SER A 405 11.43 36.68 -10.26
C SER A 405 10.75 35.31 -10.39
N LEU A 406 10.68 34.75 -11.59
CA LEU A 406 10.11 33.41 -11.82
C LEU A 406 10.88 32.32 -11.05
N ASP A 407 12.22 32.39 -11.05
CA ASP A 407 13.09 31.44 -10.34
C ASP A 407 12.95 31.58 -8.82
N ALA A 408 12.76 32.80 -8.31
CA ALA A 408 12.50 33.03 -6.88
C ALA A 408 11.14 32.45 -6.47
N VAL A 409 10.07 32.71 -7.25
CA VAL A 409 8.73 32.14 -6.99
C VAL A 409 8.77 30.62 -7.07
N SER A 410 9.40 30.05 -8.09
CA SER A 410 9.48 28.60 -8.27
C SER A 410 10.22 27.93 -7.11
N ARG A 411 11.34 28.52 -6.65
CA ARG A 411 12.08 28.02 -5.48
C ARG A 411 11.26 28.10 -4.19
N PHE A 412 10.59 29.22 -3.96
CA PHE A 412 9.74 29.39 -2.78
C PHE A 412 8.61 28.34 -2.74
N VAL A 413 7.88 28.18 -3.85
CA VAL A 413 6.78 27.21 -3.98
C VAL A 413 7.28 25.78 -3.80
N GLU A 414 8.46 25.45 -4.34
CA GLU A 414 9.09 24.14 -4.12
C GLU A 414 9.46 23.92 -2.66
N ILE A 415 10.12 24.88 -2.01
CA ILE A 415 10.51 24.78 -0.60
C ILE A 415 9.30 24.71 0.34
N GLU A 416 8.22 25.45 0.04
CA GLU A 416 6.96 25.38 0.79
C GLU A 416 6.31 24.00 0.70
N TYR A 417 6.29 23.41 -0.51
CA TYR A 417 5.85 22.03 -0.70
C TYR A 417 6.75 21.02 0.03
N GLN A 418 8.07 21.13 -0.09
CA GLN A 418 9.02 20.23 0.60
C GLN A 418 8.91 20.31 2.12
N ALA A 419 8.67 21.50 2.68
CA ALA A 419 8.40 21.67 4.11
C ALA A 419 7.14 20.90 4.52
N LYS A 420 6.07 20.97 3.71
CA LYS A 420 4.83 20.24 3.97
C LYS A 420 5.00 18.73 3.85
N ILE A 421 5.76 18.26 2.86
CA ILE A 421 6.11 16.84 2.74
C ILE A 421 6.92 16.37 3.94
N ALA A 422 7.90 17.15 4.41
CA ALA A 422 8.68 16.80 5.59
C ALA A 422 7.80 16.69 6.87
N GLU A 423 6.80 17.57 7.01
CA GLU A 423 5.79 17.47 8.09
C GLU A 423 4.97 16.17 7.99
N ILE A 424 4.48 15.84 6.79
CA ILE A 424 3.71 14.61 6.53
C ILE A 424 4.55 13.37 6.85
N THR A 425 5.80 13.34 6.38
CA THR A 425 6.75 12.24 6.64
C THR A 425 7.00 12.04 8.14
N LEU A 426 7.13 13.13 8.93
CA LEU A 426 7.27 13.03 10.38
C LEU A 426 6.03 12.42 11.05
N ARG A 427 4.85 12.82 10.60
CA ARG A 427 3.57 12.28 11.09
C ARG A 427 3.39 10.80 10.68
N GLU A 428 3.84 10.43 9.48
CA GLU A 428 3.83 9.06 8.98
C GLU A 428 4.75 8.16 9.80
N ILE A 429 6.02 8.56 9.99
CA ILE A 429 7.00 7.79 10.78
C ILE A 429 6.52 7.62 12.22
N SER A 430 5.95 8.68 12.81
CA SER A 430 5.43 8.64 14.18
C SER A 430 4.11 7.90 14.34
N GLY A 431 3.46 7.50 13.24
CA GLY A 431 2.17 6.81 13.24
C GLY A 431 0.98 7.68 13.67
N SER A 432 1.18 8.99 13.77
CA SER A 432 0.22 9.99 14.27
C SER A 432 -0.64 10.64 13.18
N LEU A 433 -0.58 10.09 11.97
CA LEU A 433 -1.31 10.57 10.80
C LEU A 433 -2.79 10.15 10.90
N ASP A 434 -3.49 10.71 11.90
CA ASP A 434 -4.94 10.60 12.06
C ASP A 434 -5.61 11.84 11.44
N ILE A 435 -6.80 11.62 10.88
CA ILE A 435 -7.68 12.66 10.35
C ILE A 435 -8.09 13.53 11.56
N GLN A 436 -7.59 14.76 11.64
CA GLN A 436 -8.19 15.79 12.50
C GLN A 436 -9.13 16.63 11.68
#